data_AF-A0A812X4P1-F1
#
_entry.id   AF-A0A812X4P1-F1
#
_cell.length_a   1.000
_cell.length_b   1.000
_cell.length_c   1.000
_cell.angle_alpha   90.00
_cell.angle_beta   90.00
_cell.angle_gamma   90.00
#
_symmetry.space_group_name_H-M   'P 1'
#
loop_
_entity.id
_entity.type
_entity.pdbx_description
1 polymer ?
#
loop_
_entity_poly.entity_id
_entity_poly.type
_entity_poly.pdbx_seq_one_letter_code
_entity_poly.pdbx_strand_id
1 'polypeptide(L)'
;MWFETWLLSLVQIVFGDISNSSSFRLIRLLRLTRMARMARLLRSVPELLIIVRAIAIALRSVFFLMVLLLGLVYVFALLFSQLFDGKNQPPGTLAHKSFGSLPQAMNTLLMAGALPDQSSLVEDAGAVHFLLYPLMLLYMLLASLTVMNMLVGILCEVVSVVSAVEKEEILLKSVKTHLKQLLLDAEADE
;
A
#
# COMPACT_ATOMS: atom_id res chain seq x y z
N MET A 1 -16.75 -20.94 1.06
CA MET A 1 -17.28 -21.61 -0.14
C MET A 1 -17.58 -20.69 -1.32
N TRP A 2 -18.56 -19.77 -1.29
CA TRP A 2 -18.79 -18.89 -2.45
C TRP A 2 -17.67 -17.85 -2.63
N PHE A 3 -17.15 -17.27 -1.54
CA PHE A 3 -16.01 -16.33 -1.59
C PHE A 3 -14.72 -16.96 -2.13
N GLU A 4 -14.43 -18.24 -1.80
CA GLU A 4 -13.29 -18.99 -2.36
C GLU A 4 -13.38 -19.13 -3.89
N THR A 5 -14.59 -19.26 -4.44
CA THR A 5 -14.77 -19.33 -5.89
C THR A 5 -14.51 -17.99 -6.58
N TRP A 6 -14.76 -16.87 -5.89
CA TRP A 6 -14.42 -15.52 -6.38
C TRP A 6 -12.91 -15.25 -6.30
N LEU A 7 -12.30 -15.55 -5.15
CA LEU A 7 -10.88 -15.30 -4.91
C LEU A 7 -10.01 -16.12 -5.87
N LEU A 8 -10.29 -17.42 -6.02
CA LEU A 8 -9.57 -18.29 -6.95
C LEU A 8 -9.76 -17.86 -8.41
N SER A 9 -10.94 -17.36 -8.78
CA SER A 9 -11.19 -16.87 -10.13
C SER A 9 -10.49 -15.53 -10.40
N LEU A 10 -10.42 -14.62 -9.42
CA LEU A 10 -9.67 -13.37 -9.52
C LEU A 10 -8.17 -13.64 -9.63
N VAL A 11 -7.65 -14.52 -8.79
CA VAL A 11 -6.25 -14.97 -8.85
C VAL A 11 -5.96 -15.63 -10.20
N GLN A 12 -6.84 -16.47 -10.73
CA GLN A 12 -6.69 -17.03 -12.10
C GLN A 12 -6.76 -15.99 -13.22
N ILE A 13 -7.45 -14.86 -13.04
CA ILE A 13 -7.50 -13.80 -14.06
C ILE A 13 -6.24 -12.94 -14.01
N VAL A 14 -5.71 -12.69 -12.82
CA VAL A 14 -4.53 -11.84 -12.60
C VAL A 14 -3.21 -12.59 -12.78
N PHE A 15 -3.16 -13.87 -12.37
CA PHE A 15 -1.95 -14.71 -12.36
C PHE A 15 -2.03 -15.93 -13.29
N GLY A 16 -3.16 -16.16 -13.98
CA GLY A 16 -3.38 -17.36 -14.77
C GLY A 16 -2.78 -17.30 -16.16
N ASP A 17 -1.86 -18.24 -16.37
CA ASP A 17 -1.17 -18.56 -17.60
C ASP A 17 -2.10 -18.84 -18.81
N ILE A 18 -1.62 -18.50 -20.00
CA ILE A 18 -2.31 -18.60 -21.30
C ILE A 18 -2.29 -20.07 -21.75
N SER A 19 -2.91 -20.99 -21.00
CA SER A 19 -3.00 -22.39 -21.44
C SER A 19 -4.25 -22.60 -22.30
N ASN A 20 -4.00 -22.53 -23.61
CA ASN A 20 -4.95 -22.68 -24.70
C ASN A 20 -5.47 -24.13 -24.79
N SER A 21 -6.58 -24.44 -24.11
CA SER A 21 -7.38 -25.63 -24.47
C SER A 21 -8.89 -25.32 -24.49
N SER A 22 -9.51 -25.74 -25.58
CA SER A 22 -10.89 -25.48 -26.01
C SER A 22 -11.95 -25.87 -24.99
N SER A 23 -11.66 -26.84 -24.10
CA SER A 23 -12.56 -27.31 -23.05
C SER A 23 -12.74 -26.30 -21.89
N PHE A 24 -11.77 -25.42 -21.63
CA PHE A 24 -11.89 -24.38 -20.60
C PHE A 24 -12.74 -23.18 -21.04
N ARG A 25 -13.01 -23.03 -22.33
CA ARG A 25 -13.77 -21.90 -22.88
C ARG A 25 -15.24 -21.93 -22.41
N LEU A 26 -15.85 -23.11 -22.40
CA LEU A 26 -17.23 -23.30 -21.96
C LEU A 26 -17.39 -23.08 -20.45
N ILE A 27 -16.46 -23.61 -19.65
CA ILE A 27 -16.45 -23.40 -18.19
C ILE A 27 -16.23 -21.92 -17.85
N ARG A 28 -15.35 -21.22 -18.58
CA ARG A 28 -15.12 -19.78 -18.43
C ARG A 28 -16.37 -18.97 -18.77
N LEU A 29 -17.08 -19.30 -19.85
CA LEU A 29 -18.34 -18.64 -20.24
C LEU A 29 -19.47 -18.86 -19.22
N LEU A 30 -19.60 -20.07 -18.68
CA LEU A 30 -20.59 -20.40 -17.64
C LEU A 30 -20.28 -19.68 -16.31
N ARG A 31 -18.99 -19.54 -15.97
CA ARG A 31 -18.55 -18.72 -14.82
C ARG A 31 -18.83 -17.23 -15.07
N LEU A 32 -18.52 -16.71 -16.26
CA LEU A 32 -18.76 -15.31 -16.65
C LEU A 32 -20.23 -14.92 -16.60
N THR A 33 -21.16 -15.78 -17.03
CA THR A 33 -22.61 -15.49 -16.94
C THR A 33 -23.11 -15.42 -15.50
N ARG A 34 -22.54 -16.23 -14.60
CA ARG A 34 -22.80 -16.15 -13.15
C ARG A 34 -22.24 -14.86 -12.55
N MET A 35 -21.03 -14.47 -12.94
CA MET A 35 -20.42 -13.20 -12.54
C MET A 35 -21.21 -12.00 -13.05
N ALA A 36 -21.72 -12.04 -14.29
CA ALA A 36 -22.53 -10.98 -14.86
C ALA A 36 -23.86 -10.79 -14.12
N ARG A 37 -24.50 -11.87 -13.65
CA ARG A 37 -25.70 -11.79 -12.81
C ARG A 37 -25.40 -11.15 -11.46
N MET A 38 -24.31 -11.53 -10.81
CA MET A 38 -23.90 -10.93 -9.54
C MET A 38 -23.41 -9.48 -9.70
N ALA A 39 -22.73 -9.14 -10.78
CA ALA A 39 -22.37 -7.77 -11.12
C ALA A 39 -23.61 -6.89 -11.38
N ARG A 40 -24.69 -7.46 -11.93
CA ARG A 40 -25.99 -6.78 -12.02
C ARG A 40 -26.62 -6.57 -10.63
N LEU A 41 -26.48 -7.53 -9.71
CA LEU A 41 -26.93 -7.39 -8.31
C LEU A 41 -26.12 -6.30 -7.55
N LEU A 42 -24.81 -6.21 -7.79
CA LEU A 42 -23.97 -5.11 -7.31
C LEU A 42 -24.41 -3.75 -7.88
N ARG A 43 -24.91 -3.73 -9.13
CA ARG A 43 -25.44 -2.50 -9.78
C ARG A 43 -26.84 -2.13 -9.32
N SER A 44 -27.66 -3.08 -8.86
CA SER A 44 -29.00 -2.78 -8.34
C SER A 44 -28.98 -2.13 -6.95
N VAL A 45 -27.85 -2.20 -6.24
CA VAL A 45 -27.66 -1.51 -4.95
C VAL A 45 -26.71 -0.33 -5.14
N PRO A 46 -27.21 0.91 -5.31
CA PRO A 46 -26.38 2.08 -5.60
C PRO A 46 -25.35 2.38 -4.49
N GLU A 47 -25.65 2.04 -3.23
CA GLU A 47 -24.74 2.22 -2.09
C GLU A 47 -23.42 1.43 -2.26
N LEU A 48 -23.50 0.21 -2.78
CA LEU A 48 -22.33 -0.63 -2.99
C LEU A 48 -21.47 -0.14 -4.16
N LEU A 49 -22.09 0.45 -5.18
CA LEU A 49 -21.37 1.11 -6.28
C LEU A 49 -20.56 2.32 -5.79
N ILE A 50 -21.07 3.08 -4.83
CA ILE A 50 -20.35 4.22 -4.24
C ILE A 50 -19.09 3.73 -3.53
N ILE A 51 -19.20 2.68 -2.71
CA ILE A 51 -18.06 2.08 -2.00
C ILE A 51 -17.04 1.52 -2.98
N VAL A 52 -17.47 0.77 -4.00
CA VAL A 52 -16.57 0.20 -5.01
C VAL A 52 -15.84 1.29 -5.80
N ARG A 53 -16.51 2.39 -6.14
CA ARG A 53 -15.87 3.55 -6.80
C ARG A 53 -14.86 4.24 -5.87
N ALA A 54 -15.19 4.39 -4.59
CA ALA A 54 -14.27 4.94 -3.60
C ALA A 54 -13.00 4.07 -3.48
N ILE A 55 -13.16 2.74 -3.39
CA ILE A 55 -12.04 1.79 -3.39
C ILE A 55 -11.22 1.91 -4.68
N ALA A 56 -11.87 1.99 -5.85
CA ALA A 56 -11.16 2.10 -7.14
C ALA A 56 -10.32 3.39 -7.22
N ILE A 57 -10.83 4.50 -6.69
CA ILE A 57 -10.09 5.77 -6.61
C ILE A 57 -8.92 5.64 -5.63
N ALA A 58 -9.13 5.02 -4.46
CA ALA A 58 -8.09 4.79 -3.46
C ALA A 58 -6.97 3.86 -3.99
N LEU A 59 -7.32 2.80 -4.71
CA LEU A 59 -6.37 1.86 -5.33
C LEU A 59 -5.42 2.57 -6.30
N ARG A 60 -5.89 3.59 -7.02
CA ARG A 60 -5.03 4.39 -7.90
C ARG A 60 -3.93 5.10 -7.12
N SER A 61 -4.24 5.67 -5.96
CA SER A 61 -3.26 6.30 -5.08
C SER A 61 -2.26 5.28 -4.53
N VAL A 62 -2.76 4.14 -4.04
CA VAL A 62 -1.94 3.04 -3.52
C VAL A 62 -0.98 2.50 -4.59
N PHE A 63 -1.42 2.41 -5.86
CA PHE A 63 -0.56 1.99 -6.96
C PHE A 63 0.65 2.92 -7.14
N PHE A 64 0.45 4.24 -7.12
CA PHE A 64 1.57 5.19 -7.21
C PHE A 64 2.52 5.09 -6.02
N LEU A 65 1.99 4.88 -4.81
CA LEU A 65 2.83 4.65 -3.62
C LEU A 65 3.64 3.36 -3.73
N MET A 66 3.05 2.29 -4.29
CA MET A 66 3.73 1.02 -4.47
C MET A 66 4.87 1.13 -5.50
N VAL A 67 4.64 1.86 -6.61
CA VAL A 67 5.69 2.19 -7.59
C VAL A 67 6.79 3.04 -6.95
N LEU A 68 6.43 4.04 -6.16
CA LEU A 68 7.39 4.89 -5.45
C LEU A 68 8.24 4.07 -4.47
N LEU A 69 7.62 3.17 -3.70
CA LEU A 69 8.30 2.26 -2.79
C LEU A 69 9.28 1.35 -3.53
N LEU A 70 8.85 0.72 -4.63
CA LEU A 70 9.73 -0.12 -5.45
C LEU A 70 10.90 0.68 -6.03
N GLY A 71 10.67 1.92 -6.46
CA GLY A 71 11.73 2.82 -6.92
C GLY A 71 12.74 3.14 -5.81
N LEU A 72 12.26 3.40 -4.60
CA LEU A 72 13.12 3.63 -3.43
C LEU A 72 13.99 2.40 -3.13
N VAL A 73 13.36 1.23 -3.03
CA VAL A 73 14.05 -0.05 -2.80
C VAL A 73 15.08 -0.32 -3.89
N TYR A 74 14.76 -0.03 -5.16
CA TYR A 74 15.67 -0.19 -6.28
C TYR A 74 16.92 0.68 -6.15
N VAL A 75 16.77 1.97 -5.83
CA VAL A 75 17.90 2.89 -5.65
C VAL A 75 18.79 2.44 -4.50
N PHE A 76 18.21 2.09 -3.34
CA PHE A 76 19.01 1.60 -2.22
C PHE A 76 19.65 0.25 -2.49
N ALA A 77 18.96 -0.67 -3.18
CA ALA A 77 19.53 -1.95 -3.57
C ALA A 77 20.73 -1.79 -4.51
N LEU A 78 20.66 -0.84 -5.46
CA LEU A 78 21.79 -0.47 -6.30
C LEU A 78 22.94 0.10 -5.46
N LEU A 79 22.67 1.04 -4.55
CA LEU A 79 23.70 1.63 -3.69
C LEU A 79 24.39 0.56 -2.84
N PHE A 80 23.64 -0.33 -2.19
CA PHE A 80 24.21 -1.41 -1.41
C PHE A 80 24.98 -2.42 -2.27
N SER A 81 24.46 -2.78 -3.45
CA SER A 81 25.15 -3.69 -4.36
C SER A 81 26.45 -3.09 -4.93
N GLN A 82 26.53 -1.76 -5.06
CA GLN A 82 27.76 -1.05 -5.44
C GLN A 82 28.74 -0.89 -4.28
N LEU A 83 28.25 -0.63 -3.06
CA LEU A 83 29.07 -0.44 -1.87
C LEU A 83 29.68 -1.76 -1.39
N PHE A 84 28.89 -2.83 -1.43
CA PHE A 84 29.35 -4.20 -1.21
C PHE A 84 29.76 -4.80 -2.56
N ASP A 85 30.89 -4.34 -3.08
CA ASP A 85 31.47 -4.79 -4.34
C ASP A 85 31.53 -6.32 -4.39
N GLY A 86 30.54 -6.93 -5.06
CA GLY A 86 30.18 -8.35 -4.93
C GLY A 86 31.23 -9.37 -5.37
N LYS A 87 32.43 -8.90 -5.74
CA LYS A 87 33.57 -9.69 -6.19
C LYS A 87 34.73 -9.76 -5.19
N ASN A 88 34.78 -8.87 -4.19
CA ASN A 88 35.96 -8.72 -3.31
C ASN A 88 35.73 -9.16 -1.85
N GLN A 89 34.57 -9.74 -1.52
CA GLN A 89 34.29 -10.24 -0.18
C GLN A 89 34.51 -11.75 -0.04
N PRO A 90 35.01 -12.22 1.13
CA PRO A 90 35.23 -13.64 1.37
C PRO A 90 33.90 -14.41 1.32
N PRO A 91 33.89 -15.60 0.69
CA PRO A 91 32.70 -16.44 0.61
C PRO A 91 32.23 -16.81 2.03
N GLY A 92 31.02 -16.42 2.40
CA GLY A 92 30.42 -16.70 3.71
C GLY A 92 29.97 -15.48 4.51
N THR A 93 30.23 -14.25 4.05
CA THR A 93 29.67 -13.04 4.67
C THR A 93 28.22 -12.81 4.25
N LEU A 94 27.37 -12.37 5.20
CA LEU A 94 25.96 -11.99 4.97
C LEU A 94 25.81 -11.04 3.77
N ALA A 95 26.81 -10.17 3.58
CA ALA A 95 26.83 -9.22 2.47
C ALA A 95 26.89 -9.92 1.09
N HIS A 96 27.66 -11.00 0.92
CA HIS A 96 27.73 -11.70 -0.37
C HIS A 96 26.46 -12.50 -0.68
N LYS A 97 25.87 -13.16 0.33
CA LYS A 97 24.62 -13.94 0.17
C LYS A 97 23.40 -13.06 -0.07
N SER A 98 23.41 -11.82 0.41
CA SER A 98 22.25 -10.92 0.34
C SER A 98 22.36 -9.82 -0.72
N PHE A 99 23.58 -9.42 -1.13
CA PHE A 99 23.80 -8.32 -2.08
C PHE A 99 24.54 -8.71 -3.36
N GLY A 100 24.71 -10.01 -3.63
CA GLY A 100 25.44 -10.49 -4.81
C GLY A 100 24.77 -10.17 -6.16
N SER A 101 23.45 -10.00 -6.21
CA SER A 101 22.73 -9.58 -7.42
C SER A 101 21.66 -8.54 -7.09
N LEU A 102 21.32 -7.68 -8.05
CA LEU A 102 20.33 -6.62 -7.85
C LEU A 102 18.95 -7.15 -7.40
N PRO A 103 18.37 -8.20 -8.01
CA PRO A 103 17.09 -8.74 -7.55
C PRO A 103 17.16 -9.33 -6.14
N GLN A 104 18.30 -9.91 -5.77
CA GLN A 104 18.52 -10.48 -4.44
C GLN A 104 18.67 -9.38 -3.39
N ALA A 105 19.42 -8.32 -3.70
CA ALA A 105 19.52 -7.12 -2.87
C ALA A 105 18.15 -6.46 -2.66
N MET A 106 17.34 -6.34 -3.72
CA MET A 106 15.98 -5.82 -3.62
C MET A 106 15.10 -6.69 -2.71
N ASN A 107 15.19 -8.01 -2.84
CA ASN A 107 14.43 -8.94 -2.00
C ASN A 107 14.87 -8.87 -0.53
N THR A 108 16.18 -8.81 -0.26
CA THR A 108 16.71 -8.62 1.08
C THR A 108 16.28 -7.28 1.67
N LEU A 109 16.34 -6.18 0.91
CA LEU A 109 15.89 -4.87 1.40
C LEU A 109 14.40 -4.87 1.72
N LEU A 110 13.59 -5.56 0.91
CA LEU A 110 12.18 -5.65 1.15
C LEU A 110 11.87 -6.50 2.40
N MET A 111 12.51 -7.66 2.53
CA MET A 111 12.31 -8.54 3.68
C MET A 111 12.96 -7.99 4.95
N ALA A 112 14.27 -7.75 4.96
CA ALA A 112 14.98 -7.33 6.16
C ALA A 112 14.80 -5.83 6.48
N GLY A 113 14.56 -4.99 5.47
CA GLY A 113 14.44 -3.54 5.65
C GLY A 113 13.01 -3.05 5.84
N ALA A 114 12.07 -3.50 4.99
CA ALA A 114 10.68 -3.03 5.03
C ALA A 114 9.79 -3.90 5.93
N LEU A 115 9.94 -5.23 5.88
CA LEU A 115 9.03 -6.19 6.53
C LEU A 115 9.78 -7.31 7.29
N PRO A 116 10.68 -6.97 8.25
CA PRO A 116 11.58 -7.95 8.88
C PRO A 116 10.84 -9.06 9.61
N ASP A 117 9.74 -8.71 10.29
CA ASP A 117 8.95 -9.64 11.10
C ASP A 117 8.23 -10.71 10.26
N GLN A 118 8.01 -10.42 8.98
CA GLN A 118 7.19 -11.26 8.11
C GLN A 118 8.03 -12.14 7.17
N SER A 119 9.36 -11.97 7.19
CA SER A 119 10.31 -12.65 6.32
C SER A 119 10.28 -14.18 6.48
N SER A 120 10.25 -14.66 7.72
CA SER A 120 10.19 -16.10 8.05
C SER A 120 8.94 -16.77 7.47
N LEU A 121 7.78 -16.12 7.59
CA LEU A 121 6.52 -16.62 7.06
C LEU A 121 6.59 -16.81 5.54
N VAL A 122 7.16 -15.83 4.81
CA VAL A 122 7.24 -15.88 3.35
C VAL A 122 8.25 -16.91 2.85
N GLU A 123 9.36 -17.07 3.56
CA GLU A 123 10.33 -18.13 3.27
C GLU A 123 9.72 -19.51 3.47
N ASP A 124 9.00 -19.73 4.57
CA ASP A 124 8.33 -21.00 4.87
C ASP A 124 7.24 -21.36 3.82
N ALA A 125 6.46 -20.38 3.35
CA ALA A 125 5.46 -20.65 2.30
C ALA A 125 6.09 -20.84 0.91
N GLY A 126 7.22 -20.17 0.63
CA GLY A 126 7.97 -20.36 -0.60
C GLY A 126 8.58 -21.75 -0.72
N ALA A 127 8.91 -22.38 0.40
CA ALA A 127 9.43 -23.74 0.44
C ALA A 127 8.42 -24.80 -0.04
N VAL A 128 7.10 -24.52 0.07
CA VAL A 128 6.04 -25.44 -0.35
C VAL A 128 5.75 -25.31 -1.85
N HIS A 129 5.54 -24.08 -2.33
CA HIS A 129 5.30 -23.82 -3.76
C HIS A 129 5.92 -22.49 -4.21
N PHE A 130 6.63 -22.52 -5.34
CA PHE A 130 7.25 -21.34 -5.95
C PHE A 130 6.26 -20.19 -6.20
N LEU A 131 5.00 -20.49 -6.55
CA LEU A 131 3.98 -19.48 -6.84
C LEU A 131 3.34 -18.86 -5.57
N LEU A 132 3.46 -19.53 -4.41
CA LEU A 132 3.00 -18.99 -3.13
C LEU A 132 3.89 -17.86 -2.64
N TYR A 133 5.20 -17.92 -2.94
CA TYR A 133 6.16 -16.90 -2.52
C TYR A 133 5.78 -15.48 -2.99
N PRO A 134 5.64 -15.18 -4.30
CA PRO A 134 5.29 -13.83 -4.76
C PRO A 134 3.86 -13.42 -4.38
N LEU A 135 2.93 -14.39 -4.28
CA LEU A 135 1.55 -14.11 -3.88
C LEU A 135 1.48 -13.65 -2.42
N MET A 136 2.20 -14.33 -1.52
CA MET A 136 2.19 -13.99 -0.11
C MET A 136 2.99 -12.71 0.18
N LEU A 137 4.11 -12.51 -0.54
CA LEU A 137 4.85 -11.26 -0.52
C LEU A 137 3.96 -10.07 -0.94
N LEU A 138 3.20 -10.21 -2.04
CA LEU A 138 2.28 -9.16 -2.49
C LEU A 138 1.18 -8.88 -1.45
N TYR A 139 0.59 -9.94 -0.87
CA TYR A 139 -0.42 -9.79 0.18
C TYR A 139 0.10 -9.02 1.39
N MET A 140 1.26 -9.40 1.92
CA MET A 140 1.85 -8.75 3.09
C MET A 140 2.26 -7.31 2.81
N LEU A 141 2.82 -7.06 1.63
CA LEU A 141 3.17 -5.72 1.20
C LEU A 141 1.94 -4.82 1.12
N LEU A 142 0.86 -5.29 0.48
CA LEU A 142 -0.41 -4.55 0.42
C LEU A 142 -1.01 -4.34 1.82
N ALA A 143 -0.96 -5.35 2.69
CA ALA A 143 -1.48 -5.24 4.06
C ALA A 143 -0.71 -4.18 4.86
N SER A 144 0.62 -4.25 4.88
CA SER A 144 1.47 -3.29 5.59
C SER A 144 1.32 -1.87 5.05
N LEU A 145 1.32 -1.71 3.72
CA LEU A 145 1.11 -0.40 3.09
C LEU A 145 -0.28 0.17 3.40
N THR A 146 -1.32 -0.67 3.43
CA THR A 146 -2.67 -0.22 3.76
C THR A 146 -2.75 0.28 5.21
N VAL A 147 -2.15 -0.46 6.16
CA VAL A 147 -2.10 -0.05 7.57
C VAL A 147 -1.31 1.26 7.71
N MET A 148 -0.14 1.38 7.08
CA MET A 148 0.66 2.60 7.14
C MET A 148 -0.06 3.79 6.51
N ASN A 149 -0.67 3.63 5.34
CA ASN A 149 -1.41 4.70 4.67
C ASN A 149 -2.66 5.13 5.47
N MET A 150 -3.30 4.20 6.18
CA MET A 150 -4.39 4.53 7.11
C MET A 150 -3.87 5.33 8.31
N LEU A 151 -2.76 4.92 8.93
CA LEU A 151 -2.14 5.65 10.04
C LEU A 151 -1.71 7.05 9.63
N VAL A 152 -1.06 7.20 8.47
CA VAL A 152 -0.70 8.51 7.92
C VAL A 152 -1.94 9.37 7.71
N GLY A 153 -3.03 8.79 7.19
CA GLY A 153 -4.32 9.47 7.06
C GLY A 153 -4.84 10.02 8.38
N ILE A 154 -4.87 9.19 9.43
CA ILE A 154 -5.32 9.60 10.78
C ILE A 154 -4.38 10.66 11.37
N LEU A 155 -3.06 10.52 11.22
CA LEU A 155 -2.09 11.50 11.70
C LEU A 155 -2.27 12.85 11.01
N CYS A 156 -2.47 12.88 9.69
CA CYS A 156 -2.74 14.11 8.95
C CYS A 156 -4.04 14.76 9.41
N GLU A 157 -5.09 13.99 9.66
CA GLU A 157 -6.36 14.49 10.17
C GLU A 157 -6.18 15.12 11.57
N VAL A 158 -5.51 14.44 12.49
CA VAL A 158 -5.21 14.96 13.83
C VAL A 158 -4.37 16.24 13.74
N VAL A 159 -3.31 16.26 12.94
CA VAL A 159 -2.49 17.46 12.73
C VAL A 159 -3.30 18.61 12.16
N SER A 160 -4.23 18.34 11.23
CA SER A 160 -5.12 19.36 10.66
C SER A 160 -6.09 19.93 11.71
N VAL A 161 -6.65 19.09 12.57
CA VAL A 161 -7.55 19.52 13.65
C VAL A 161 -6.78 20.37 14.67
N VAL A 162 -5.61 19.90 15.12
CA VAL A 162 -4.76 20.66 16.05
C VAL A 162 -4.36 22.01 15.43
N SER A 163 -3.94 22.02 14.17
CA SER A 163 -3.59 23.24 13.45
C SER A 163 -4.76 24.23 13.32
N ALA A 164 -6.00 23.74 13.23
CA ALA A 164 -7.19 24.59 13.16
C ALA A 164 -7.49 25.24 14.53
N VAL A 165 -7.40 24.46 15.61
CA VAL A 165 -7.59 24.95 16.99
C VAL A 165 -6.54 26.01 17.33
N GLU A 166 -5.27 25.76 17.03
CA GLU A 166 -4.20 26.74 17.27
C GLU A 166 -4.43 28.04 16.49
N LYS A 167 -4.86 27.96 15.23
CA LYS A 167 -5.18 29.16 14.42
C LYS A 167 -6.34 29.95 15.01
N GLU A 168 -7.38 29.28 15.52
CA GLU A 168 -8.51 29.93 16.17
C GLU A 168 -8.08 30.66 17.45
N GLU A 169 -7.25 30.02 18.28
CA GLU A 169 -6.69 30.67 19.48
C GLU A 169 -5.84 31.91 19.15
N ILE A 170 -5.03 31.85 18.07
CA ILE A 170 -4.23 32.99 17.60
C ILE A 170 -5.14 34.14 17.16
N LEU A 171 -6.20 33.86 16.40
CA LEU A 171 -7.16 34.88 15.96
C LEU A 171 -7.90 35.51 17.14
N LEU A 172 -8.37 34.70 18.10
CA LEU A 172 -9.02 35.19 19.32
C LEU A 172 -8.09 36.08 20.15
N LYS A 173 -6.81 35.71 20.28
CA LYS A 173 -5.81 36.56 20.94
C LYS A 173 -5.62 37.88 20.19
N SER A 174 -5.55 37.86 18.86
CA SER A 174 -5.41 39.07 18.05
C SER A 174 -6.61 40.02 18.23
N VAL A 175 -7.84 39.50 18.13
CA VAL A 175 -9.08 40.27 18.34
C VAL A 175 -9.14 40.87 19.75
N LYS A 176 -8.79 40.08 20.77
CA LYS A 176 -8.78 40.54 22.16
C LYS A 176 -7.76 41.66 22.38
N THR A 177 -6.59 41.58 21.75
CA THR A 177 -5.56 42.64 21.83
C THR A 177 -6.01 43.92 21.14
N HIS A 178 -6.59 43.81 19.94
CA HIS A 178 -7.14 44.98 19.23
C HIS A 178 -8.27 45.64 20.01
N LEU A 179 -9.20 44.85 20.55
CA LEU A 179 -10.31 45.39 21.33
C LEU A 179 -9.83 46.08 22.62
N LYS A 180 -8.82 45.52 23.29
CA LYS A 180 -8.18 46.18 24.44
C LYS A 180 -7.52 47.50 24.07
N GLN A 181 -6.87 47.60 22.91
CA GLN A 181 -6.28 48.87 22.45
C GLN A 181 -7.36 49.91 22.20
N LEU A 182 -8.43 49.57 21.48
CA LEU A 182 -9.54 50.49 21.21
C LEU A 182 -10.20 51.02 22.49
N LEU A 183 -10.32 50.19 23.53
CA LEU A 183 -10.86 50.63 24.82
C LEU A 183 -9.92 51.62 25.53
N LEU A 184 -8.61 51.39 25.50
CA LEU A 184 -7.64 52.30 26.10
C LEU A 184 -7.56 53.64 25.36
N ASP A 185 -7.65 53.62 24.03
CA ASP A 185 -7.67 54.85 23.22
C ASP A 185 -8.95 55.67 23.51
N ALA A 186 -10.10 55.02 23.70
CA ALA A 186 -11.35 55.69 24.05
C ALA A 186 -11.34 56.31 25.45
N GLU A 187 -10.68 55.69 26.44
CA GLU A 187 -10.50 56.24 27.79
C GLU A 187 -9.51 57.42 27.83
N ALA A 188 -8.63 57.57 26.82
CA ALA A 188 -7.65 58.65 26.76
C ALA A 188 -8.18 59.94 26.12
N ASP A 189 -9.32 59.87 25.41
CA ASP A 189 -9.98 61.00 24.74
C ASP A 189 -11.06 61.70 25.61
N GLU A 190 -11.37 61.18 26.81
CA GLU A 190 -12.22 61.82 27.85
C GLU A 190 -11.39 62.58 28.90
#